data_AF-A0A977PX64-F1
#
_entry.id   AF-A0A977PX64-F1
#
_cell.length_a   1.000
_cell.length_b   1.000
_cell.length_c   1.000
_cell.angle_alpha   90.00
_cell.angle_beta   90.00
_cell.angle_gamma   90.00
#
_symmetry.space_group_name_H-M   'P 1'
#
loop_
_entity.id
_entity.type
_entity.pdbx_description
1 polymer ?
#
loop_
_entity_poly.entity_id
_entity_poly.type
_entity_poly.pdbx_seq_one_letter_code
_entity_poly.pdbx_strand_id
1 'polypeptide(L)' 'MALMMIMVVSLLVYTLAQRRLRLALAASHQTIPNQKGIPTSTPTLRWVFQSFLFIRWLEIDGIQAIR' A
#
# COMPACT_ATOMS: atom_id res chain seq x y z
N MET A 1 -6.75 24.40 -18.42
CA MET A 1 -6.18 24.82 -17.12
C MET A 1 -6.58 23.88 -15.97
N ALA A 2 -7.88 23.60 -15.74
CA ALA A 2 -8.33 22.77 -14.61
C ALA A 2 -7.71 21.36 -14.53
N LEU A 3 -7.56 20.65 -15.66
CA LEU A 3 -7.00 19.29 -15.69
C LEU A 3 -5.55 19.24 -15.18
N MET A 4 -4.73 20.23 -15.55
CA MET A 4 -3.34 20.33 -15.08
C MET A 4 -3.28 20.51 -13.57
N MET A 5 -4.15 21.35 -13.00
CA MET A 5 -4.23 21.55 -11.55
C MET A 5 -4.60 20.25 -10.83
N ILE A 6 -5.58 19.52 -11.35
CA ILE A 6 -6.00 18.22 -10.78
C ILE A 6 -4.85 17.21 -10.83
N MET A 7 -4.12 17.11 -11.95
CA MET A 7 -2.98 16.20 -12.07
C MET A 7 -1.87 16.54 -11.08
N VAL A 8 -1.54 17.82 -10.92
CA VAL A 8 -0.52 18.27 -9.96
C VAL A 8 -0.94 17.96 -8.53
N VAL A 9 -2.18 18.27 -8.14
CA VAL A 9 -2.70 17.95 -6.79
C VAL A 9 -2.71 16.44 -6.57
N SER A 10 -3.09 15.65 -7.57
CA SER A 10 -3.09 14.18 -7.49
C SER A 10 -1.68 13.62 -7.25
N LEU A 11 -0.67 14.15 -7.96
CA LEU A 11 0.74 13.77 -7.77
C LEU A 11 1.26 14.21 -6.39
N LEU A 12 0.87 15.39 -5.92
CA LEU A 12 1.22 15.88 -4.59
C LEU A 12 0.66 14.96 -3.49
N VAL A 13 -0.62 14.60 -3.58
CA VAL A 13 -1.26 13.69 -2.63
C VAL A 13 -0.59 12.32 -2.68
N TYR A 14 -0.30 11.80 -3.87
CA TYR A 14 0.40 10.52 -4.05
C TYR A 14 1.76 10.51 -3.35
N THR A 15 2.59 11.52 -3.59
CA THR A 15 3.94 11.62 -3.00
C THR A 15 3.88 11.80 -1.48
N LEU A 16 2.96 12.61 -0.97
CA LEU A 16 2.75 12.83 0.45
C LEU A 16 2.32 11.53 1.16
N ALA A 17 1.32 10.83 0.63
CA ALA A 17 0.85 9.57 1.18
C ALA A 17 1.95 8.50 1.19
N GLN A 18 2.71 8.37 0.09
CA GLN A 18 3.83 7.44 0.02
C GLN A 18 4.91 7.75 1.07
N ARG A 19 5.24 9.02 1.30
CA ARG A 19 6.19 9.43 2.32
C ARG A 19 5.68 9.09 3.73
N ARG A 20 4.42 9.42 4.03
CA ARG A 20 3.79 9.14 5.32
C ARG A 20 3.77 7.64 5.62
N LEU A 21 3.42 6.82 4.64
CA LEU A 21 3.44 5.36 4.76
C LEU A 21 4.84 4.84 5.13
N ARG A 22 5.88 5.30 4.44
CA ARG A 22 7.26 4.86 4.72
C ARG A 22 7.73 5.29 6.10
N LEU A 23 7.37 6.49 6.56
CA LEU A 23 7.68 6.95 7.91
C LEU A 23 6.97 6.11 8.97
N ALA A 24 5.69 5.79 8.76
CA ALA A 24 4.95 4.91 9.66
C ALA A 24 5.57 3.51 9.71
N LEU A 25 5.92 2.92 8.56
CA LEU A 25 6.60 1.62 8.50
C LEU A 25 7.96 1.63 9.22
N ALA A 26 8.74 2.69 9.03
CA ALA A 26 10.02 2.86 9.72
C ALA A 26 9.84 2.97 11.24
N ALA A 27 8.85 3.74 11.71
CA ALA A 27 8.55 3.89 13.13
C ALA A 27 8.05 2.58 13.78
N SER A 28 7.30 1.78 13.04
CA SER A 28 6.79 0.49 13.50
C SER A 28 7.77 -0.68 13.34
N HIS A 29 8.94 -0.46 12.71
CA HIS A 29 9.86 -1.51 12.26
C HIS A 29 9.18 -2.63 11.44
N GLN A 30 8.16 -2.26 10.67
CA GLN A 30 7.38 -3.19 9.85
C GLN A 30 7.77 -3.06 8.38
N THR A 31 7.70 -4.17 7.66
CA THR A 31 7.95 -4.24 6.22
C THR A 31 6.74 -4.80 5.50
N ILE A 32 6.46 -4.29 4.32
CA ILE A 32 5.42 -4.84 3.44
C ILE A 32 6.10 -5.70 2.38
N PRO A 33 5.63 -6.92 2.10
CA PRO A 33 6.16 -7.73 1.01
C PRO A 33 5.96 -6.99 -0.32
N ASN A 34 6.95 -6.99 -1.19
CA ASN A 34 6.80 -6.44 -2.55
C ASN A 34 6.02 -7.41 -3.46
N GLN A 35 5.86 -7.06 -4.74
CA GLN A 35 5.18 -7.90 -5.75
C GLN A 35 5.74 -9.33 -5.87
N LYS A 36 7.00 -9.55 -5.47
CA LYS A 36 7.68 -10.85 -5.50
C LYS A 36 7.71 -11.52 -4.11
N GLY A 37 7.03 -10.95 -3.12
CA GLY A 37 6.99 -11.47 -1.75
C GLY A 37 8.16 -11.07 -0.85
N ILE A 38 9.10 -10.24 -1.33
CA ILE A 38 10.29 -9.87 -0.56
C ILE A 38 9.96 -8.69 0.37
N PRO A 39 10.25 -8.77 1.69
CA PRO A 39 10.00 -7.68 2.63
C PRO A 39 10.76 -6.43 2.21
N THR A 40 10.05 -5.33 2.02
CA THR A 40 10.61 -4.07 1.54
C THR A 40 10.18 -2.93 2.46
N SER A 41 11.13 -2.10 2.88
CA SER A 41 10.92 -0.89 3.70
C SER A 41 10.49 0.33 2.88
N THR A 42 10.57 0.24 1.55
CA THR A 42 10.27 1.32 0.60
C THR A 42 9.15 0.95 -0.40
N PRO A 43 7.97 0.48 0.05
CA PRO A 43 6.90 0.11 -0.87
C PRO A 43 6.42 1.31 -1.70
N THR A 44 5.84 1.01 -2.86
CA THR A 44 5.13 2.00 -3.69
C THR A 44 3.68 2.06 -3.25
N LEU A 45 3.07 3.25 -3.28
CA LEU A 45 1.68 3.42 -2.87
C LEU A 45 0.73 2.62 -3.78
N ARG A 46 1.05 2.54 -5.08
CA ARG A 46 0.33 1.69 -6.04
C ARG A 46 0.25 0.24 -5.56
N TRP A 47 1.39 -0.35 -5.18
CA TRP A 47 1.42 -1.75 -4.73
C TRP A 47 0.59 -1.95 -3.46
N VAL A 48 0.73 -1.05 -2.50
CA VAL A 48 -0.02 -1.09 -1.24
C VAL A 48 -1.53 -1.05 -1.51
N PHE A 49 -1.99 -0.20 -2.42
CA PHE A 49 -3.40 -0.17 -2.84
C PHE A 49 -3.83 -1.44 -3.56
N GLN A 50 -2.98 -2.06 -4.38
CA GLN A 50 -3.29 -3.37 -4.97
C GLN A 50 -3.43 -4.45 -3.89
N SER A 51 -2.57 -4.45 -2.88
CA SER A 51 -2.71 -5.35 -1.73
C SER A 51 -4.06 -5.18 -1.05
N PHE A 52 -4.52 -3.94 -0.82
CA PHE A 52 -5.84 -3.68 -0.23
C PHE A 52 -7.01 -4.10 -1.13
N LEU A 53 -6.90 -3.93 -2.45
CA LEU A 53 -7.93 -4.37 -3.40
C LEU A 53 -8.01 -5.90 -3.51
N PHE A 54 -6.91 -6.60 -3.23
CA PHE A 54 -6.86 -8.06 -3.18
C PHE A 54 -7.33 -8.64 -1.84
N ILE A 55 -7.50 -7.82 -0.79
CA ILE A 55 -8.21 -8.23 0.44
C ILE A 55 -9.70 -8.31 0.10
N ARG A 56 -10.04 -9.36 -0.65
CA ARG A 56 -11.40 -9.74 -1.03
C ARG A 56 -11.83 -10.82 -0.03
N TRP A 57 -12.78 -10.46 0.83
CA TRP A 57 -13.63 -11.32 1.66
C TRP A 57 -13.13 -12.76 1.89
N LEU A 58 -12.48 -12.99 3.04
CA LEU A 58 -12.47 -14.31 3.69
C LEU A 58 -13.65 -14.33 4.65
N GLU A 59 -14.77 -14.92 4.23
CA GLU A 59 -15.82 -15.35 5.15
C GLU A 59 -15.25 -16.54 5.92
N ILE A 60 -14.90 -16.31 7.18
CA ILE A 60 -14.41 -17.36 8.08
C ILE A 60 -15.63 -18.11 8.59
N ASP A 61 -16.26 -18.87 7.70
CA ASP A 61 -17.02 -20.05 8.12
C ASP A 61 -16.00 -21.17 8.25
N GLY A 62 -15.54 -21.32 9.49
CA GLY A 62 -14.76 -22.43 10.06
C GLY A 62 -13.92 -23.30 9.11
N ILE A 63 -12.65 -23.47 9.51
CA ILE A 63 -11.79 -24.64 9.23
C ILE A 63 -10.75 -24.47 8.09
N GLN A 64 -9.55 -24.06 8.55
CA GLN A 64 -8.22 -24.69 8.39
C GLN A 64 -7.12 -23.96 7.61
N ALA A 65 -6.11 -23.58 8.40
CA ALA A 65 -4.67 -23.77 8.20
C ALA A 65 -4.08 -23.51 6.80
N ILE A 66 -3.40 -22.38 6.67
CA ILE A 66 -2.44 -22.11 5.60
C ILE A 66 -1.15 -22.86 5.95
N ARG A 67 -0.77 -23.84 5.12
CA ARG A 67 0.58 -24.41 5.02
C ARG A 67 1.36 -23.67 3.95
#